data_AF-A0AB34JB07-F1
#
_entry.id   AF-A0AB34JB07-F1
#
_cell.length_a   1.000
_cell.length_b   1.000
_cell.length_c   1.000
_cell.angle_alpha   90.00
_cell.angle_beta   90.00
_cell.angle_gamma   90.00
#
_symmetry.space_group_name_H-M   'P 1'
#
loop_
_entity.id
_entity.type
_entity.pdbx_description
1 polymer ?
#
loop_
_entity_poly.entity_id
_entity_poly.type
_entity_poly.pdbx_seq_one_letter_code
_entity_poly.pdbx_strand_id
1 'polypeptide(L)'
;MADGVKEGFRTVRHALLEREDAATLYVAGRADAPHLVFFCAGFPCDHTSFLPLASRLAAAGCLVGVSCMPEFDREQPLRPQGYDLEQMNACFAQAVAALEAQAASRPRPPLTLVVHDWGVIPGFCYANAAGCDKLVAFDVLPGPPDRLYYKLVHTNYQSMFAIAFALSRLLPWLGRLWLNAGAFINFFLLRRFLNPVGPRTDGRLWNPCASVGFMPWQQPDTAMSGALAMTPYRCYPYFHVLKLLFKRGAMKEVAKKISLKRSLEKQPICFIYGEEKNTHFHSEAALQLLRSKDGCEAIGVPRAGHWCYKHEPELCYQAVKRFIMGSS
;
A
#
# COMPACT_ATOMS: atom_id res chain seq x y z
N MET A 1 21.09 8.71 -8.59
CA MET A 1 20.87 9.26 -7.24
C MET A 1 19.76 10.30 -7.35
N ALA A 2 18.54 9.90 -7.06
CA ALA A 2 17.40 10.82 -7.00
C ALA A 2 17.31 11.40 -5.59
N ASP A 3 18.25 12.29 -5.25
CA ASP A 3 18.18 13.11 -4.03
C ASP A 3 17.18 14.27 -4.21
N GLY A 4 16.03 13.97 -4.82
CA GLY A 4 14.87 14.85 -4.86
C GLY A 4 14.09 14.77 -3.56
N VAL A 5 14.77 14.83 -2.41
CA VAL A 5 14.09 14.90 -1.11
C VAL A 5 13.31 16.20 -1.10
N LYS A 6 11.99 16.09 -1.15
CA LYS A 6 11.08 17.23 -1.17
C LYS A 6 11.33 18.12 0.06
N GLU A 7 11.24 19.44 -0.12
CA GLU A 7 11.34 20.40 0.97
C GLU A 7 10.50 19.96 2.18
N GLY A 8 11.13 19.92 3.36
CA GLY A 8 10.49 19.56 4.63
C GLY A 8 10.62 18.09 5.05
N PHE A 9 11.14 17.19 4.21
CA PHE A 9 11.49 15.83 4.62
C PHE A 9 12.99 15.71 4.91
N ARG A 10 13.32 15.02 6.00
CA ARG A 10 14.67 14.52 6.30
C ARG A 10 14.73 13.02 6.07
N THR A 11 15.89 12.54 5.66
CA THR A 11 16.11 11.11 5.46
C THR A 11 16.70 10.48 6.73
N VAL A 12 16.06 9.40 7.20
CA VAL A 12 16.52 8.59 8.34
C VAL A 12 16.89 7.20 7.80
N ARG A 13 18.15 6.81 8.00
CA ARG A 13 18.60 5.43 7.72
C ARG A 13 18.18 4.52 8.86
N HIS A 14 17.79 3.31 8.53
CA HIS A 14 17.49 2.29 9.53
C HIS A 14 17.81 0.89 8.99
N ALA A 15 17.76 -0.10 9.89
CA ALA A 15 17.99 -1.48 9.54
C ALA A 15 16.97 -1.99 8.52
N LEU A 16 17.44 -2.82 7.59
CA LEU A 16 16.63 -3.65 6.70
C LEU A 16 16.94 -5.12 7.04
N LEU A 17 16.11 -5.71 7.89
CA LEU A 17 16.39 -6.99 8.55
C LEU A 17 17.74 -6.94 9.28
N GLU A 18 18.68 -7.81 8.91
CA GLU A 18 20.04 -7.89 9.45
C GLU A 18 21.00 -6.79 8.96
N ARG A 19 20.63 -6.02 7.94
CA ARG A 19 21.53 -5.02 7.36
C ARG A 19 21.29 -3.64 7.98
N GLU A 20 22.25 -3.16 8.76
CA GLU A 20 22.24 -1.80 9.30
C GLU A 20 22.24 -0.75 8.18
N ASP A 21 21.55 0.37 8.43
CA ASP A 21 21.46 1.53 7.53
C ASP A 21 21.15 1.21 6.06
N ALA A 22 20.45 0.12 5.79
CA ALA A 22 20.14 -0.34 4.44
C ALA A 22 18.79 0.17 3.91
N ALA A 23 17.85 0.51 4.78
CA ALA A 23 16.54 1.07 4.45
C ALA A 23 16.48 2.59 4.66
N THR A 24 15.50 3.20 3.99
CA THR A 24 15.25 4.64 4.01
C THR A 24 13.87 4.93 4.58
N LEU A 25 13.80 5.81 5.57
CA LEU A 25 12.57 6.43 6.05
C LEU A 25 12.61 7.93 5.78
N TYR A 26 11.55 8.47 5.19
CA TYR A 26 11.43 9.91 4.94
C TYR A 26 10.55 10.53 6.03
N VAL A 27 11.10 11.43 6.83
CA VAL A 27 10.44 11.98 8.02
C VAL A 27 10.20 13.48 7.88
N ALA A 28 9.00 13.95 8.19
CA ALA A 28 8.65 15.37 8.23
C ALA A 28 7.83 15.72 9.48
N GLY A 29 7.84 17.00 9.87
CA GLY A 29 7.15 17.47 11.07
C GLY A 29 8.05 17.52 12.30
N ARG A 30 7.50 18.09 13.38
CA ARG A 30 8.22 18.37 14.63
C ARG A 30 8.33 17.12 15.51
N ALA A 31 9.45 16.95 16.19
CA ALA A 31 9.68 15.81 17.09
C ALA A 31 8.70 15.77 18.29
N ASP A 32 8.15 16.91 18.69
CA ASP A 32 7.19 17.04 19.79
C ASP A 32 5.73 17.07 19.31
N ALA A 33 5.48 16.67 18.07
CA ALA A 33 4.13 16.58 17.53
C ALA A 33 3.22 15.67 18.39
N PRO A 34 1.94 16.04 18.58
CA PRO A 34 0.99 15.25 19.36
C PRO A 34 0.53 13.95 18.68
N HIS A 35 0.88 13.75 17.40
CA HIS A 35 0.48 12.56 16.63
C HIS A 35 1.64 12.03 15.79
N LEU A 36 1.82 10.70 15.81
CA LEU A 36 2.72 9.97 14.93
C LEU A 36 1.92 9.36 13.78
N VAL A 37 2.38 9.53 12.54
CA VAL A 37 1.71 8.94 11.37
C VAL A 37 2.73 8.22 10.49
N PHE A 38 2.60 6.89 10.37
CA PHE A 38 3.46 6.07 9.53
C PHE A 38 2.74 5.68 8.24
N PHE A 39 3.32 6.03 7.10
CA PHE A 39 2.83 5.71 5.77
C PHE A 39 3.63 4.58 5.14
N CYS A 40 2.93 3.58 4.59
CA CYS A 40 3.55 2.54 3.79
C CYS A 40 2.68 2.19 2.58
N ALA A 41 3.16 2.56 1.40
CA ALA A 41 2.51 2.20 0.15
C ALA A 41 2.83 0.74 -0.23
N GLY A 42 1.93 0.12 -1.00
CA GLY A 42 2.11 -1.22 -1.54
C GLY A 42 2.55 -1.20 -3.00
N PHE A 43 2.34 -2.30 -3.70
CA PHE A 43 2.68 -2.40 -5.12
C PHE A 43 1.87 -1.44 -6.01
N PRO A 44 2.47 -0.88 -7.08
CA PRO A 44 3.90 -0.84 -7.42
C PRO A 44 4.60 0.41 -6.84
N CYS A 45 4.01 1.04 -5.83
CA CYS A 45 4.39 2.35 -5.32
C CYS A 45 5.65 2.31 -4.46
N ASP A 46 6.54 3.28 -4.66
CA ASP A 46 7.60 3.60 -3.71
C ASP A 46 7.12 4.66 -2.68
N HIS A 47 8.06 5.19 -1.91
CA HIS A 47 7.82 6.20 -0.88
C HIS A 47 7.19 7.48 -1.43
N THR A 48 7.42 7.83 -2.71
CA THR A 48 6.93 9.09 -3.30
C THR A 48 5.41 9.18 -3.35
N SER A 49 4.73 8.03 -3.40
CA SER A 49 3.28 7.98 -3.58
C SER A 49 2.50 8.62 -2.42
N PHE A 50 3.03 8.59 -1.20
CA PHE A 50 2.39 9.21 -0.04
C PHE A 50 2.96 10.57 0.35
N LEU A 51 4.09 11.02 -0.24
CA LEU A 51 4.71 12.30 0.12
C LEU A 51 3.75 13.50 0.06
N PRO A 52 2.85 13.65 -0.95
CA PRO A 52 1.90 14.76 -0.96
C PRO A 52 0.95 14.76 0.25
N LEU A 53 0.39 13.59 0.59
CA LEU A 53 -0.53 13.45 1.72
C LEU A 53 0.20 13.63 3.07
N ALA A 54 1.37 13.01 3.20
CA ALA A 54 2.20 13.10 4.41
C ALA A 54 2.69 14.53 4.66
N SER A 55 3.09 15.26 3.62
CA SER A 55 3.51 16.67 3.71
C SER A 55 2.41 17.55 4.30
N ARG A 56 1.15 17.34 3.90
CA ARG A 56 0.01 18.10 4.43
C ARG A 56 -0.28 17.76 5.90
N LEU A 57 -0.16 16.49 6.30
CA LEU A 57 -0.31 16.12 7.72
C LEU A 57 0.84 16.65 8.58
N ALA A 58 2.06 16.67 8.06
CA ALA A 58 3.20 17.30 8.74
C ALA A 58 2.95 18.80 8.96
N ALA A 59 2.46 19.51 7.94
CA ALA A 59 2.04 20.91 8.05
C ALA A 59 0.86 21.12 9.02
N ALA A 60 0.00 20.12 9.17
CA ALA A 60 -1.09 20.10 10.16
C ALA A 60 -0.63 19.74 11.58
N GLY A 61 0.68 19.58 11.83
CA GLY A 61 1.23 19.37 13.16
C GLY A 61 1.48 17.90 13.54
N CYS A 62 1.48 16.96 12.59
CA CYS A 62 1.88 15.57 12.84
C CYS A 62 3.40 15.39 12.66
N LEU A 63 3.98 14.38 13.33
CA LEU A 63 5.27 13.81 12.94
C LEU A 63 4.99 12.62 12.04
N VAL A 64 5.41 12.71 10.78
CA VAL A 64 5.11 11.72 9.75
C VAL A 64 6.37 10.99 9.31
N GLY A 65 6.25 9.67 9.09
CA GLY A 65 7.27 8.86 8.45
C GLY A 65 6.69 8.17 7.22
N VAL A 66 7.40 8.21 6.10
CA VAL A 66 6.98 7.58 4.83
C VAL A 66 8.01 6.55 4.41
N SER A 67 7.54 5.33 4.21
CA SER A 67 8.33 4.23 3.67
C SER A 67 7.54 3.52 2.56
N CYS A 68 8.12 2.46 2.01
CA CYS A 68 7.50 1.60 1.02
C CYS A 68 7.82 0.14 1.32
N MET A 69 7.30 -0.77 0.49
CA MET A 69 7.70 -2.17 0.56
C MET A 69 9.23 -2.30 0.43
N PRO A 70 9.86 -3.28 1.10
CA PRO A 70 11.31 -3.46 1.05
C PRO A 70 11.91 -3.34 -0.35
N GLU A 71 12.80 -2.35 -0.50
CA GLU A 71 13.55 -2.06 -1.72
C GLU A 71 12.74 -1.58 -2.93
N PHE A 72 11.49 -1.11 -2.73
CA PHE A 72 10.72 -0.54 -3.84
C PHE A 72 11.28 0.81 -4.30
N ASP A 73 12.01 1.52 -3.45
CA ASP A 73 12.75 2.75 -3.71
C ASP A 73 14.15 2.52 -4.32
N ARG A 74 14.55 1.26 -4.57
CA ARG A 74 15.87 0.91 -5.12
C ARG A 74 15.80 0.49 -6.58
N GLU A 75 16.84 0.84 -7.34
CA GLU A 75 17.05 0.35 -8.70
C GLU A 75 17.59 -1.10 -8.69
N GLN A 76 18.56 -1.37 -7.82
CA GLN A 76 19.20 -2.66 -7.69
C GLN A 76 18.87 -3.30 -6.35
N PRO A 77 18.39 -4.56 -6.34
CA PRO A 77 18.02 -5.24 -5.12
C PRO A 77 19.22 -5.77 -4.35
N LEU A 78 19.25 -5.53 -3.05
CA LEU A 78 20.13 -6.13 -2.06
C LEU A 78 19.81 -7.60 -1.81
N ARG A 79 18.54 -7.99 -1.95
CA ARG A 79 18.05 -9.36 -1.78
C ARG A 79 17.36 -9.85 -3.05
N PRO A 80 18.08 -10.46 -4.01
CA PRO A 80 17.51 -10.93 -5.27
C PRO A 80 16.32 -11.89 -5.12
N GLN A 81 16.18 -12.61 -4.01
CA GLN A 81 15.05 -13.48 -3.70
C GLN A 81 13.78 -12.73 -3.23
N GLY A 82 13.84 -11.40 -3.11
CA GLY A 82 12.78 -10.58 -2.54
C GLY A 82 12.61 -10.85 -1.04
N TYR A 83 11.44 -10.47 -0.53
CA TYR A 83 11.09 -10.56 0.89
C TYR A 83 9.84 -11.42 1.06
N ASP A 84 9.92 -12.45 1.89
CA ASP A 84 8.73 -13.20 2.28
C ASP A 84 7.84 -12.38 3.25
N LEU A 85 6.68 -12.92 3.63
CA LEU A 85 5.75 -12.20 4.50
C LEU A 85 6.34 -11.83 5.87
N GLU A 86 7.15 -12.70 6.46
CA GLU A 86 7.70 -12.46 7.80
C GLU A 86 8.78 -11.38 7.73
N GLN A 87 9.60 -11.41 6.69
CA GLN A 87 10.59 -10.40 6.40
C GLN A 87 9.94 -9.04 6.09
N MET A 88 8.88 -9.00 5.29
CA MET A 88 8.13 -7.76 5.05
C MET A 88 7.58 -7.16 6.34
N ASN A 89 7.03 -8.00 7.23
CA ASN A 89 6.54 -7.55 8.53
C ASN A 89 7.66 -7.01 9.43
N ALA A 90 8.82 -7.69 9.45
CA ALA A 90 9.97 -7.24 10.22
C ALA A 90 10.51 -5.89 9.72
N CYS A 91 10.61 -5.72 8.39
CA CYS A 91 11.03 -4.45 7.79
C CYS A 91 10.05 -3.31 8.13
N PHE A 92 8.74 -3.59 8.08
CA PHE A 92 7.71 -2.62 8.46
C PHE A 92 7.86 -2.21 9.94
N ALA A 93 8.04 -3.18 10.84
CA ALA A 93 8.24 -2.91 12.27
C ALA A 93 9.51 -2.08 12.52
N GLN A 94 10.62 -2.37 11.82
CA GLN A 94 11.85 -1.58 11.90
C GLN A 94 11.65 -0.13 11.44
N ALA A 95 10.88 0.07 10.36
CA ALA A 95 10.55 1.41 9.88
C ALA A 95 9.66 2.20 10.85
N VAL A 96 8.67 1.53 11.48
CA VAL A 96 7.85 2.15 12.54
C VAL A 96 8.69 2.51 13.75
N ALA A 97 9.55 1.60 14.22
CA ALA A 97 10.47 1.87 15.33
C ALA A 97 11.42 3.04 15.03
N ALA A 98 11.91 3.14 13.78
CA ALA A 98 12.73 4.25 13.34
C ALA A 98 11.96 5.59 13.39
N LEU A 99 10.67 5.61 13.04
CA LEU A 99 9.82 6.80 13.19
C LEU A 99 9.60 7.14 14.67
N GLU A 100 9.28 6.15 15.51
CA GLU A 100 9.06 6.36 16.94
C GLU A 100 10.29 6.93 17.65
N ALA A 101 11.49 6.51 17.23
CA ALA A 101 12.75 7.05 17.73
C ALA A 101 12.96 8.55 17.38
N GLN A 102 12.20 9.10 16.42
CA GLN A 102 12.22 10.52 16.08
C GLN A 102 11.31 11.38 16.97
N ALA A 103 10.47 10.77 17.80
CA ALA A 103 9.59 11.48 18.72
C ALA A 103 10.36 11.90 19.99
N ALA A 104 10.27 13.18 20.36
CA ALA A 104 10.88 13.72 21.57
C ALA A 104 9.97 13.58 22.81
N SER A 105 8.66 13.46 22.60
CA SER A 105 7.67 13.46 23.68
C SER A 105 7.61 12.12 24.43
N ARG A 106 7.44 12.24 25.75
CA ARG A 106 7.17 11.12 26.67
C ARG A 106 5.97 11.51 27.54
N PRO A 107 4.90 10.68 27.64
CA PRO A 107 4.72 9.38 26.97
C PRO A 107 4.64 9.51 25.44
N ARG A 108 4.83 8.38 24.75
CA ARG A 108 4.85 8.31 23.28
C ARG A 108 3.51 8.84 22.72
N PRO A 109 3.52 9.69 21.68
CA PRO A 109 2.28 10.12 21.03
C PRO A 109 1.52 8.94 20.40
N PRO A 110 0.20 9.07 20.21
CA PRO A 110 -0.60 8.10 19.47
C PRO A 110 -0.08 7.89 18.05
N LEU A 111 0.06 6.62 17.64
CA LEU A 111 0.47 6.19 16.31
C LEU A 111 -0.72 5.83 15.44
N THR A 112 -0.79 6.48 14.30
CA THR A 112 -1.65 6.09 13.19
C THR A 112 -0.82 5.40 12.11
N LEU A 113 -1.23 4.21 11.69
CA LEU A 113 -0.71 3.58 10.48
C LEU A 113 -1.58 3.96 9.29
N VAL A 114 -0.96 4.29 8.15
CA VAL A 114 -1.64 4.59 6.90
C VAL A 114 -1.05 3.69 5.81
N VAL A 115 -1.85 2.74 5.33
CA VAL A 115 -1.38 1.67 4.44
C VAL A 115 -2.21 1.56 3.17
N HIS A 116 -1.58 1.16 2.07
CA HIS A 116 -2.23 0.96 0.77
C HIS A 116 -1.76 -0.32 0.10
N ASP A 117 -2.64 -0.99 -0.64
CA ASP A 117 -2.34 -2.18 -1.44
C ASP A 117 -1.56 -3.23 -0.62
N TRP A 118 -0.43 -3.75 -1.11
CA TRP A 118 0.42 -4.69 -0.37
C TRP A 118 0.94 -4.19 0.98
N GLY A 119 1.00 -2.87 1.21
CA GLY A 119 1.32 -2.31 2.53
C GLY A 119 0.29 -2.68 3.60
N VAL A 120 -0.93 -3.05 3.19
CA VAL A 120 -1.99 -3.56 4.09
C VAL A 120 -1.56 -4.84 4.80
N ILE A 121 -0.80 -5.73 4.14
CA ILE A 121 -0.38 -7.00 4.74
C ILE A 121 0.50 -6.78 5.98
N PRO A 122 1.67 -6.11 5.90
CA PRO A 122 2.48 -5.85 7.08
C PRO A 122 1.83 -4.85 8.04
N GLY A 123 1.02 -3.90 7.55
CA GLY A 123 0.27 -2.98 8.42
C GLY A 123 -0.70 -3.68 9.37
N PHE A 124 -1.54 -4.58 8.84
CA PHE A 124 -2.45 -5.38 9.67
C PHE A 124 -1.68 -6.38 10.54
N CYS A 125 -0.60 -6.99 10.05
CA CYS A 125 0.25 -7.83 10.90
C CYS A 125 0.80 -7.07 12.10
N TYR A 126 1.34 -5.86 11.88
CA TYR A 126 1.86 -5.00 12.93
C TYR A 126 0.76 -4.60 13.93
N ALA A 127 -0.36 -4.10 13.44
CA ALA A 127 -1.48 -3.67 14.27
C ALA A 127 -2.04 -4.84 15.13
N ASN A 128 -2.12 -6.04 14.55
CA ASN A 128 -2.57 -7.23 15.28
C ASN A 128 -1.53 -7.79 16.26
N ALA A 129 -0.25 -7.54 16.09
CA ALA A 129 0.82 -8.03 16.94
C ALA A 129 1.27 -7.00 17.99
N ALA A 130 1.84 -5.88 17.55
CA ALA A 130 2.39 -4.82 18.39
C ALA A 130 1.35 -3.77 18.78
N GLY A 131 0.34 -3.54 17.94
CA GLY A 131 -0.70 -2.53 18.16
C GLY A 131 -0.35 -1.17 17.55
N CYS A 132 -1.40 -0.40 17.26
CA CYS A 132 -1.35 1.02 16.91
C CYS A 132 -2.63 1.68 17.42
N ASP A 133 -2.62 2.99 17.62
CA ASP A 133 -3.77 3.71 18.16
C ASP A 133 -4.89 3.85 17.12
N LYS A 134 -4.54 4.01 15.83
CA LYS A 134 -5.47 4.12 14.71
C LYS A 134 -4.89 3.48 13.44
N LEU A 135 -5.77 2.96 12.58
CA LEU A 135 -5.36 2.38 11.29
C LEU A 135 -6.18 2.96 10.14
N VAL A 136 -5.51 3.54 9.15
CA VAL A 136 -6.09 3.93 7.87
C VAL A 136 -5.66 2.93 6.81
N ALA A 137 -6.62 2.32 6.13
CA ALA A 137 -6.37 1.42 5.01
C ALA A 137 -6.96 2.01 3.72
N PHE A 138 -6.14 2.10 2.69
CA PHE A 138 -6.55 2.50 1.35
C PHE A 138 -6.80 1.28 0.48
N ASP A 139 -8.02 1.22 -0.04
CA ASP A 139 -8.53 0.41 -1.15
C ASP A 139 -8.56 -1.12 -0.97
N VAL A 140 -7.72 -1.68 -0.11
CA VAL A 140 -7.64 -3.10 0.22
C VAL A 140 -8.04 -3.34 1.68
N LEU A 141 -8.94 -4.32 1.91
CA LEU A 141 -9.18 -4.91 3.22
C LEU A 141 -8.84 -6.40 3.19
N PRO A 142 -8.28 -6.96 4.28
CA PRO A 142 -8.06 -8.40 4.39
C PRO A 142 -9.37 -9.19 4.31
N GLY A 143 -9.41 -10.15 3.38
CA GLY A 143 -10.56 -11.05 3.21
C GLY A 143 -10.69 -11.52 1.77
N PRO A 144 -11.37 -12.65 1.54
CA PRO A 144 -11.68 -13.07 0.18
C PRO A 144 -12.71 -12.11 -0.44
N PRO A 145 -12.66 -11.86 -1.76
CA PRO A 145 -13.71 -11.12 -2.43
C PRO A 145 -14.99 -11.97 -2.53
N ASP A 146 -16.14 -11.30 -2.52
CA ASP A 146 -17.45 -11.99 -2.48
C ASP A 146 -17.83 -12.68 -3.80
N ARG A 147 -17.38 -12.12 -4.93
CA ARG A 147 -17.82 -12.55 -6.27
C ARG A 147 -16.81 -13.49 -6.90
N LEU A 148 -17.28 -14.58 -7.52
CA LEU A 148 -16.43 -15.50 -8.28
C LEU A 148 -15.62 -14.78 -9.36
N TYR A 149 -16.25 -13.85 -10.09
CA TYR A 149 -15.57 -13.00 -11.06
C TYR A 149 -14.36 -12.27 -10.45
N TYR A 150 -14.50 -11.70 -9.25
CA TYR A 150 -13.39 -11.01 -8.59
C TYR A 150 -12.28 -11.98 -8.23
N LYS A 151 -12.62 -13.16 -7.72
CA LYS A 151 -11.63 -14.23 -7.44
C LYS A 151 -10.84 -14.61 -8.69
N LEU A 152 -11.51 -14.78 -9.83
CA LEU A 152 -10.87 -15.15 -11.10
C LEU A 152 -9.95 -14.04 -11.61
N VAL A 153 -10.45 -12.80 -11.67
CA VAL A 153 -9.64 -11.64 -12.09
C VAL A 153 -8.44 -11.46 -11.17
N HIS A 154 -8.66 -11.57 -9.86
CA HIS A 154 -7.59 -11.43 -8.86
C HIS A 154 -6.55 -12.51 -9.00
N THR A 155 -6.96 -13.78 -9.07
CA THR A 155 -6.04 -14.91 -9.25
C THR A 155 -5.23 -14.76 -10.53
N ASN A 156 -5.86 -14.36 -11.64
CA ASN A 156 -5.20 -14.17 -12.92
C ASN A 156 -4.09 -13.09 -12.86
N TYR A 157 -4.41 -11.88 -12.38
CA TYR A 157 -3.41 -10.81 -12.35
C TYR A 157 -2.32 -11.08 -11.30
N GLN A 158 -2.67 -11.66 -10.15
CA GLN A 158 -1.69 -12.02 -9.12
C GLN A 158 -0.72 -13.10 -9.62
N SER A 159 -1.23 -14.10 -10.34
CA SER A 159 -0.41 -15.15 -10.96
C SER A 159 0.52 -14.56 -12.02
N MET A 160 0.03 -13.63 -12.84
CA MET A 160 0.86 -12.93 -13.82
C MET A 160 2.07 -12.26 -13.16
N PHE A 161 1.88 -11.50 -12.08
CA PHE A 161 2.98 -10.85 -11.35
C PHE A 161 3.90 -11.87 -10.66
N ALA A 162 3.34 -12.89 -10.01
CA ALA A 162 4.11 -13.96 -9.38
C ALA A 162 5.03 -14.69 -10.37
N ILE A 163 4.52 -15.00 -11.57
CA ILE A 163 5.26 -15.66 -12.65
C ILE A 163 6.32 -14.70 -13.22
N ALA A 164 6.02 -13.40 -13.36
CA ALA A 164 7.03 -12.41 -13.79
C ALA A 164 8.25 -12.44 -12.87
N PHE A 165 8.02 -12.42 -11.55
CA PHE A 165 9.09 -12.55 -10.56
C PHE A 165 9.84 -13.87 -10.73
N ALA A 166 9.14 -15.00 -10.75
CA ALA A 166 9.74 -16.33 -10.85
C ALA A 166 10.62 -16.49 -12.11
N LEU A 167 10.10 -16.10 -13.28
CA LEU A 167 10.84 -16.13 -14.55
C LEU A 167 12.07 -15.23 -14.51
N SER A 168 11.97 -14.06 -13.87
CA SER A 168 13.13 -13.15 -13.72
C SER A 168 14.24 -13.70 -12.82
N ARG A 169 13.99 -14.77 -12.04
CA ARG A 169 15.02 -15.49 -11.30
C ARG A 169 15.73 -16.54 -12.14
N LEU A 170 15.09 -17.02 -13.21
CA LEU A 170 15.73 -17.90 -14.18
C LEU A 170 16.54 -17.08 -15.18
N LEU A 171 15.88 -16.13 -15.86
CA LEU A 171 16.50 -15.21 -16.82
C LEU A 171 15.81 -13.84 -16.70
N PRO A 172 16.53 -12.74 -16.39
CA PRO A 172 15.92 -11.43 -16.16
C PRO A 172 15.02 -10.94 -17.31
N TRP A 173 15.41 -11.19 -18.56
CA TRP A 173 14.66 -10.78 -19.74
C TRP A 173 13.34 -11.54 -19.91
N LEU A 174 13.26 -12.82 -19.50
CA LEU A 174 12.01 -13.60 -19.54
C LEU A 174 10.96 -13.01 -18.60
N GLY A 175 11.36 -12.65 -17.38
CA GLY A 175 10.45 -11.99 -16.45
C GLY A 175 9.96 -10.65 -16.96
N ARG A 176 10.82 -9.87 -17.63
CA ARG A 176 10.42 -8.59 -18.24
C ARG A 176 9.48 -8.79 -19.42
N LEU A 177 9.76 -9.75 -20.30
CA LEU A 177 8.90 -10.09 -21.43
C LEU A 177 7.51 -10.52 -20.95
N TRP A 178 7.44 -11.44 -19.97
CA TRP A 178 6.19 -11.89 -19.38
C TRP A 178 5.41 -10.76 -18.71
N LEU A 179 6.09 -9.91 -17.93
CA LEU A 179 5.46 -8.76 -17.29
C LEU A 179 4.85 -7.81 -18.32
N ASN A 180 5.60 -7.46 -19.36
CA ASN A 180 5.13 -6.53 -20.39
C ASN A 180 3.96 -7.14 -21.21
N ALA A 181 4.07 -8.41 -21.62
CA ALA A 181 3.03 -9.09 -22.38
C ALA A 181 1.76 -9.27 -21.55
N GLY A 182 1.90 -9.71 -20.31
CA GLY A 182 0.80 -9.82 -19.35
C GLY A 182 0.16 -8.47 -19.06
N ALA A 183 0.95 -7.43 -18.86
CA ALA A 183 0.44 -6.07 -18.65
C ALA A 183 -0.36 -5.58 -19.86
N PHE A 184 0.16 -5.79 -21.07
CA PHE A 184 -0.55 -5.46 -22.31
C PHE A 184 -1.87 -6.22 -22.43
N ILE A 185 -1.89 -7.53 -22.18
CA ILE A 185 -3.11 -8.32 -22.28
C ILE A 185 -4.14 -7.88 -21.23
N ASN A 186 -3.73 -7.76 -19.96
CA ASN A 186 -4.66 -7.54 -18.85
C ASN A 186 -5.12 -6.07 -18.72
N PHE A 187 -4.21 -5.12 -18.92
CA PHE A 187 -4.46 -3.70 -18.65
C PHE A 187 -4.77 -2.89 -19.91
N PHE A 188 -4.44 -3.42 -21.11
CA PHE A 188 -4.75 -2.78 -22.38
C PHE A 188 -5.82 -3.54 -23.16
N LEU A 189 -5.51 -4.76 -23.64
CA LEU A 189 -6.37 -5.50 -24.58
C LEU A 189 -7.69 -5.96 -23.95
N LEU A 190 -7.61 -6.61 -22.78
CA LEU A 190 -8.75 -7.18 -22.06
C LEU A 190 -9.12 -6.37 -20.82
N ARG A 191 -8.78 -5.08 -20.81
CA ARG A 191 -8.91 -4.20 -19.64
C ARG A 191 -10.32 -4.18 -19.03
N ARG A 192 -11.36 -4.32 -19.85
CA ARG A 192 -12.75 -4.35 -19.39
C ARG A 192 -13.05 -5.55 -18.49
N PHE A 193 -12.36 -6.67 -18.72
CA PHE A 193 -12.64 -7.95 -18.08
C PHE A 193 -11.57 -8.39 -17.09
N LEU A 194 -10.31 -7.98 -17.30
CA LEU A 194 -9.17 -8.50 -16.55
C LEU A 194 -8.40 -7.45 -15.76
N ASN A 195 -8.61 -6.15 -16.00
CA ASN A 195 -7.95 -5.11 -15.20
C ASN A 195 -8.74 -4.89 -13.90
N PRO A 196 -8.26 -5.34 -12.72
CA PRO A 196 -9.00 -5.17 -11.47
C PRO A 196 -9.16 -3.70 -11.06
N VAL A 197 -8.20 -2.85 -11.44
CA VAL A 197 -8.10 -1.43 -11.06
C VAL A 197 -8.63 -0.47 -12.14
N GLY A 198 -9.04 -1.00 -13.30
CA GLY A 198 -9.58 -0.21 -14.40
C GLY A 198 -10.97 0.35 -14.06
N PRO A 199 -11.37 1.49 -14.66
CA PRO A 199 -12.65 2.12 -14.41
C PRO A 199 -13.81 1.20 -14.82
N ARG A 200 -14.94 1.30 -14.11
CA ARG A 200 -16.23 0.81 -14.62
C ARG A 200 -16.67 1.76 -15.72
N THR A 201 -16.29 1.52 -16.97
CA THR A 201 -16.83 2.30 -18.09
C THR A 201 -18.34 2.08 -18.16
N ASP A 202 -19.11 3.13 -17.90
CA ASP A 202 -20.56 3.28 -18.12
C ASP A 202 -20.92 3.43 -19.62
N GLY A 203 -20.00 3.10 -20.53
CA GLY A 203 -20.16 3.31 -21.98
C GLY A 203 -19.49 4.58 -22.50
N ARG A 204 -18.89 5.43 -21.64
CA ARG A 204 -18.05 6.53 -22.12
C ARG A 204 -16.71 5.99 -22.63
N LEU A 205 -16.50 6.07 -23.94
CA LEU A 205 -15.32 5.58 -24.65
C LEU A 205 -13.99 6.21 -24.19
N TRP A 206 -14.04 7.30 -23.43
CA TRP A 206 -12.85 8.01 -22.96
C TRP A 206 -13.19 8.84 -21.71
N ASN A 207 -12.54 8.52 -20.58
CA ASN A 207 -12.49 9.42 -19.43
C ASN A 207 -11.00 9.77 -19.20
N PRO A 208 -10.59 11.05 -19.29
CA PRO A 208 -9.22 11.47 -19.01
C PRO A 208 -8.76 11.17 -17.57
N CYS A 209 -9.68 10.97 -16.62
CA CYS A 209 -9.34 10.47 -15.28
C CYS A 209 -9.12 8.94 -15.28
N ALA A 210 -9.68 8.21 -16.25
CA ALA A 210 -9.45 6.78 -16.42
C ALA A 210 -8.11 6.44 -17.09
N SER A 211 -7.46 7.38 -17.77
CA SER A 211 -6.09 7.19 -18.27
C SER A 211 -5.05 7.14 -17.14
N VAL A 212 -5.39 7.62 -15.94
CA VAL A 212 -4.60 7.35 -14.71
C VAL A 212 -4.61 5.86 -14.34
N GLY A 213 -5.64 5.12 -14.79
CA GLY A 213 -5.74 3.66 -14.65
C GLY A 213 -5.16 2.85 -15.81
N PHE A 214 -4.65 3.50 -16.87
CA PHE A 214 -4.06 2.80 -18.03
C PHE A 214 -2.67 2.24 -17.71
N MET A 215 -1.89 3.04 -16.99
CA MET A 215 -0.60 2.70 -16.41
C MET A 215 -0.44 3.55 -15.14
N PRO A 216 -0.98 3.12 -13.99
CA PRO A 216 -0.93 3.88 -12.73
C PRO A 216 0.49 4.12 -12.19
N TRP A 217 1.50 3.48 -12.79
CA TRP A 217 2.92 3.75 -12.60
C TRP A 217 3.49 4.84 -13.54
N GLN A 218 2.68 5.39 -14.44
CA GLN A 218 3.03 6.43 -15.41
C GLN A 218 2.12 7.66 -15.24
N GLN A 219 1.91 8.21 -14.04
CA GLN A 219 1.31 9.54 -14.05
C GLN A 219 2.23 10.49 -14.85
N PRO A 220 1.69 11.16 -15.89
CA PRO A 220 2.28 12.34 -16.47
C PRO A 220 2.09 13.49 -15.47
N ASP A 221 3.00 14.45 -15.46
CA ASP A 221 2.99 15.64 -14.59
C ASP A 221 3.37 15.41 -13.13
N THR A 222 4.66 15.16 -12.94
CA THR A 222 5.56 16.08 -12.23
C THR A 222 6.93 15.43 -12.26
N ALA A 223 8.00 16.22 -12.23
CA ALA A 223 9.36 15.75 -11.96
C ALA A 223 9.49 14.96 -10.62
N MET A 224 8.39 14.72 -9.89
CA MET A 224 8.30 14.11 -8.56
C MET A 224 7.93 12.63 -8.54
N SER A 225 7.23 12.08 -9.53
CA SER A 225 7.02 10.62 -9.57
C SER A 225 8.17 9.98 -10.34
N GLY A 226 9.34 9.97 -9.71
CA GLY A 226 10.44 9.07 -10.08
C GLY A 226 10.08 7.61 -9.79
N ALA A 227 8.80 7.23 -9.93
CA ALA A 227 8.28 5.90 -9.72
C ALA A 227 9.07 4.99 -10.65
N LEU A 228 10.06 4.34 -10.06
CA LEU A 228 10.97 3.47 -10.78
C LEU A 228 10.10 2.50 -11.56
N ALA A 229 10.35 2.41 -12.87
CA ALA A 229 9.55 1.61 -13.79
C ALA A 229 9.25 0.24 -13.17
N MET A 230 8.01 -0.22 -13.24
CA MET A 230 7.62 -1.52 -12.69
C MET A 230 8.58 -2.60 -13.19
N THR A 231 9.28 -3.26 -12.26
CA THR A 231 10.23 -4.33 -12.58
C THR A 231 9.66 -5.66 -12.13
N PRO A 232 10.06 -6.78 -12.77
CA PRO A 232 9.72 -8.12 -12.29
C PRO A 232 10.15 -8.36 -10.84
N TYR A 233 11.21 -7.69 -10.37
CA TYR A 233 11.67 -7.78 -8.98
C TYR A 233 10.60 -7.33 -7.99
N ARG A 234 9.92 -6.19 -8.24
CA ARG A 234 8.88 -5.65 -7.34
C ARG A 234 7.65 -6.55 -7.23
N CYS A 235 7.51 -7.56 -8.10
CA CYS A 235 6.41 -8.52 -8.03
C CYS A 235 6.61 -9.62 -6.97
N TYR A 236 7.68 -9.57 -6.17
CA TYR A 236 7.97 -10.57 -5.13
C TYR A 236 6.83 -10.81 -4.12
N PRO A 237 6.00 -9.83 -3.71
CA PRO A 237 4.94 -10.10 -2.74
C PRO A 237 3.93 -11.12 -3.27
N TYR A 238 3.56 -11.00 -4.56
CA TYR A 238 2.68 -11.94 -5.24
C TYR A 238 3.27 -13.35 -5.30
N PHE A 239 4.56 -13.47 -5.64
CA PHE A 239 5.25 -14.76 -5.69
C PHE A 239 5.28 -15.46 -4.33
N HIS A 240 5.63 -14.73 -3.27
CA HIS A 240 5.73 -15.32 -1.94
C HIS A 240 4.37 -15.73 -1.39
N VAL A 241 3.30 -14.98 -1.65
CA VAL A 241 1.93 -15.42 -1.30
C VAL A 241 1.48 -16.61 -2.13
N LEU A 242 1.75 -16.62 -3.45
CA LEU A 242 1.41 -17.78 -4.29
C LEU A 242 2.10 -19.06 -3.79
N LYS A 243 3.36 -18.96 -3.34
CA LYS A 243 4.09 -20.09 -2.73
C LYS A 243 3.41 -20.65 -1.47
N LEU A 244 2.67 -19.83 -0.72
CA LEU A 244 1.97 -20.31 0.47
C LEU A 244 0.77 -21.19 0.13
N LEU A 245 0.21 -21.12 -1.08
CA LEU A 245 -0.82 -22.04 -1.54
C LEU A 245 -0.32 -23.50 -1.56
N PHE A 246 0.97 -23.70 -1.75
CA PHE A 246 1.61 -25.03 -1.76
C PHE A 246 2.05 -25.51 -0.37
N LYS A 247 1.89 -24.71 0.68
CA LYS A 247 2.23 -25.06 2.06
C LYS A 247 0.96 -25.30 2.88
N ARG A 248 0.73 -26.55 3.30
CA ARG A 248 -0.46 -26.92 4.09
C ARG A 248 -0.59 -26.03 5.32
N GLY A 249 -1.73 -25.36 5.46
CA GLY A 249 -2.05 -24.50 6.59
C GLY A 249 -1.48 -23.07 6.56
N ALA A 250 -0.52 -22.76 5.67
CA ALA A 250 0.16 -21.46 5.68
C ALA A 250 -0.79 -20.29 5.42
N MET A 251 -1.72 -20.41 4.47
CA MET A 251 -2.71 -19.37 4.19
C MET A 251 -3.63 -19.09 5.38
N LYS A 252 -3.94 -20.12 6.19
CA LYS A 252 -4.76 -19.96 7.41
C LYS A 252 -4.00 -19.15 8.45
N GLU A 253 -2.70 -19.38 8.60
CA GLU A 253 -1.86 -18.60 9.52
C GLU A 253 -1.70 -17.15 9.08
N VAL A 254 -1.53 -16.90 7.77
CA VAL A 254 -1.54 -15.53 7.24
C VAL A 254 -2.87 -14.84 7.51
N ALA A 255 -3.99 -15.49 7.19
CA ALA A 255 -5.32 -14.94 7.42
C ALA A 255 -5.57 -14.58 8.89
N LYS A 256 -5.04 -15.36 9.84
CA LYS A 256 -5.08 -15.02 11.27
C LYS A 256 -4.24 -13.77 11.60
N LYS A 257 -3.05 -13.64 11.01
CA LYS A 257 -2.14 -12.50 11.25
C LYS A 257 -2.72 -11.19 10.71
N ILE A 258 -3.42 -11.22 9.57
CA ILE A 258 -4.02 -10.03 8.94
C ILE A 258 -5.52 -9.86 9.24
N SER A 259 -6.08 -10.58 10.21
CA SER A 259 -7.52 -10.59 10.47
C SER A 259 -8.09 -9.19 10.73
N LEU A 260 -9.06 -8.76 9.91
CA LEU A 260 -9.80 -7.52 10.11
C LEU A 260 -10.54 -7.51 11.45
N LYS A 261 -11.19 -8.63 11.80
CA LYS A 261 -11.92 -8.76 13.07
C LYS A 261 -11.00 -8.50 14.27
N ARG A 262 -9.79 -9.07 14.25
CA ARG A 262 -8.81 -8.90 15.32
C ARG A 262 -8.32 -7.45 15.41
N SER A 263 -8.12 -6.78 14.27
CA SER A 263 -7.74 -5.36 14.25
C SER A 263 -8.85 -4.48 14.83
N LEU A 264 -10.11 -4.75 14.50
CA LEU A 264 -11.28 -4.02 15.00
C LEU A 264 -11.53 -4.21 16.51
N GLU A 265 -11.00 -5.26 17.12
CA GLU A 265 -11.04 -5.47 18.57
C GLU A 265 -10.00 -4.61 19.31
N LYS A 266 -9.01 -4.08 18.60
CA LYS A 266 -7.84 -3.40 19.17
C LYS A 266 -7.80 -1.90 18.88
N GLN A 267 -8.20 -1.48 17.69
CA GLN A 267 -8.15 -0.07 17.30
C GLN A 267 -9.24 0.30 16.29
N PRO A 268 -9.66 1.57 16.24
CA PRO A 268 -10.51 2.07 15.18
C PRO A 268 -9.81 2.02 13.82
N ILE A 269 -10.60 1.77 12.76
CA ILE A 269 -10.12 1.66 11.39
C ILE A 269 -10.90 2.61 10.47
N CYS A 270 -10.18 3.43 9.71
CA CYS A 270 -10.73 4.19 8.58
C CYS A 270 -10.34 3.49 7.27
N PHE A 271 -11.33 2.99 6.55
CA PHE A 271 -11.14 2.38 5.23
C PHE A 271 -11.60 3.34 4.13
N ILE A 272 -10.69 3.72 3.23
CA ILE A 272 -10.99 4.65 2.12
C ILE A 272 -10.76 3.90 0.80
N TYR A 273 -11.75 3.84 -0.08
CA TYR A 273 -11.66 3.04 -1.31
C TYR A 273 -12.25 3.78 -2.52
N GLY A 274 -11.74 3.45 -3.71
CA GLY A 274 -12.30 3.94 -4.96
C GLY A 274 -13.57 3.20 -5.36
N GLU A 275 -14.61 3.92 -5.78
CA GLU A 275 -15.87 3.33 -6.26
C GLU A 275 -15.82 2.91 -7.74
N GLU A 276 -14.97 3.56 -8.54
CA GLU A 276 -14.88 3.34 -9.98
C GLU A 276 -13.82 2.30 -10.33
N LYS A 277 -14.09 1.03 -10.00
CA LYS A 277 -13.23 -0.11 -10.36
C LYS A 277 -14.01 -1.33 -10.83
N ASN A 278 -13.40 -2.06 -11.77
CA ASN A 278 -13.92 -3.34 -12.24
C ASN A 278 -14.11 -4.35 -11.10
N THR A 279 -13.17 -4.40 -10.15
CA THR A 279 -13.23 -5.28 -8.98
C THR A 279 -12.88 -4.54 -7.70
N HIS A 280 -13.46 -4.97 -6.58
CA HIS A 280 -13.11 -4.45 -5.26
C HIS A 280 -12.19 -5.42 -4.52
N PHE A 281 -11.26 -4.89 -3.73
CA PHE A 281 -10.35 -5.64 -2.86
C PHE A 281 -10.87 -5.70 -1.41
N HIS A 282 -12.19 -5.73 -1.28
CA HIS A 282 -12.93 -5.88 -0.04
C HIS A 282 -14.25 -6.58 -0.35
N SER A 283 -14.88 -7.15 0.68
CA SER A 283 -16.23 -7.67 0.65
C SER A 283 -17.23 -6.68 1.24
N GLU A 284 -18.49 -6.80 0.86
CA GLU A 284 -19.58 -6.06 1.50
C GLU A 284 -19.69 -6.46 2.98
N ALA A 285 -19.48 -7.73 3.30
CA ALA A 285 -19.42 -8.21 4.68
C ALA A 285 -18.31 -7.55 5.50
N ALA A 286 -17.13 -7.29 4.89
CA ALA A 286 -16.05 -6.56 5.56
C ALA A 286 -16.42 -5.08 5.80
N LEU A 287 -17.08 -4.43 4.84
CA LEU A 287 -17.58 -3.06 5.00
C LEU A 287 -18.63 -2.96 6.11
N GLN A 288 -19.59 -3.89 6.14
CA GLN A 288 -20.60 -3.97 7.20
C GLN A 288 -19.98 -4.20 8.57
N LEU A 289 -19.04 -5.14 8.66
CA LEU A 289 -18.31 -5.40 9.90
C LEU A 289 -17.58 -4.15 10.39
N LEU A 290 -16.89 -3.43 9.50
CA LEU A 290 -16.18 -2.21 9.85
C LEU A 290 -17.14 -1.10 10.30
N ARG A 291 -18.24 -0.87 9.57
CA ARG A 291 -19.27 0.13 9.91
C ARG A 291 -20.01 -0.18 11.22
N SER A 292 -20.03 -1.44 11.64
CA SER A 292 -20.65 -1.85 12.91
C SER A 292 -19.83 -1.51 14.16
N LYS A 293 -18.63 -0.96 13.99
CA LYS A 293 -17.70 -0.68 15.09
C LYS A 293 -17.57 0.82 15.33
N ASP A 294 -17.77 1.22 16.57
CA ASP A 294 -17.65 2.61 17.00
C ASP A 294 -16.26 3.17 16.67
N GLY A 295 -16.22 4.40 16.17
CA GLY A 295 -15.00 5.07 15.75
C GLY A 295 -14.38 4.53 14.45
N CYS A 296 -14.98 3.54 13.79
CA CYS A 296 -14.54 3.08 12.46
C CYS A 296 -15.36 3.73 11.35
N GLU A 297 -14.76 3.93 10.17
CA GLU A 297 -15.44 4.50 9.00
C GLU A 297 -15.04 3.83 7.69
N ALA A 298 -16.00 3.65 6.78
CA ALA A 298 -15.77 3.18 5.41
C ALA A 298 -16.23 4.25 4.41
N ILE A 299 -15.27 4.84 3.70
CA ILE A 299 -15.47 5.97 2.80
C ILE A 299 -15.24 5.51 1.36
N GLY A 300 -16.33 5.47 0.59
CA GLY A 300 -16.26 5.36 -0.86
C GLY A 300 -15.91 6.72 -1.46
N VAL A 301 -14.94 6.72 -2.37
CA VAL A 301 -14.48 7.91 -3.09
C VAL A 301 -15.06 7.86 -4.51
N PRO A 302 -16.06 8.71 -4.83
CA PRO A 302 -16.63 8.78 -6.16
C PRO A 302 -15.55 9.13 -7.19
N ARG A 303 -15.68 8.64 -8.42
CA ARG A 303 -14.74 8.95 -9.53
C ARG A 303 -13.29 8.52 -9.30
N ALA A 304 -13.05 7.71 -8.28
CA ALA A 304 -11.72 7.21 -7.96
C ALA A 304 -11.61 5.71 -8.19
N GLY A 305 -10.48 5.30 -8.77
CA GLY A 305 -10.02 3.93 -8.80
C GLY A 305 -9.16 3.53 -7.59
N HIS A 306 -8.22 2.62 -7.82
CA HIS A 306 -7.39 1.98 -6.77
C HIS A 306 -6.47 2.92 -5.99
N TRP A 307 -5.99 3.99 -6.64
CA TRP A 307 -5.19 5.05 -6.01
C TRP A 307 -6.07 6.27 -5.69
N CYS A 308 -7.13 6.08 -4.90
CA CYS A 308 -8.11 7.13 -4.64
C CYS A 308 -7.51 8.41 -4.04
N TYR A 309 -6.46 8.31 -3.22
CA TYR A 309 -5.72 9.46 -2.69
C TYR A 309 -4.91 10.25 -3.74
N LYS A 310 -4.69 9.68 -4.94
CA LYS A 310 -4.11 10.40 -6.09
C LYS A 310 -5.19 11.03 -6.96
N HIS A 311 -6.35 10.38 -7.10
CA HIS A 311 -7.46 10.88 -7.91
C HIS A 311 -8.21 12.03 -7.21
N GLU A 312 -8.49 11.87 -5.91
CA GLU A 312 -9.25 12.81 -5.09
C GLU A 312 -8.45 13.14 -3.81
N PRO A 313 -7.31 13.84 -3.94
CA PRO A 313 -6.36 14.06 -2.85
C PRO A 313 -6.94 14.89 -1.71
N GLU A 314 -7.84 15.83 -1.99
CA GLU A 314 -8.46 16.66 -0.96
C GLU A 314 -9.39 15.86 -0.07
N LEU A 315 -10.30 15.09 -0.68
CA LEU A 315 -11.25 14.24 0.05
C LEU A 315 -10.50 13.25 0.94
N CYS A 316 -9.49 12.57 0.39
CA CYS A 316 -8.69 11.61 1.14
C CYS A 316 -7.90 12.28 2.28
N TYR A 317 -7.31 13.46 2.05
CA TYR A 317 -6.63 14.20 3.11
C TYR A 317 -7.58 14.60 4.24
N GLN A 318 -8.75 15.15 3.93
CA GLN A 318 -9.70 15.58 4.95
C GLN A 318 -10.22 14.39 5.77
N ALA A 319 -10.50 13.25 5.12
CA ALA A 319 -10.87 12.02 5.80
C ALA A 319 -9.77 11.57 6.78
N VAL A 320 -8.53 11.45 6.31
CA VAL A 320 -7.39 11.01 7.14
C VAL A 320 -7.13 12.00 8.28
N LYS A 321 -7.14 13.31 8.00
CA LYS A 321 -6.92 14.35 9.01
C LYS A 321 -8.00 14.28 10.10
N ARG A 322 -9.28 14.25 9.72
CA ARG A 322 -10.41 14.13 10.66
C ARG A 322 -10.30 12.87 11.50
N PHE A 323 -9.96 11.74 10.87
CA PHE A 323 -9.80 10.48 11.58
C PHE A 323 -8.68 10.53 12.63
N ILE A 324 -7.54 11.17 12.30
CA ILE A 324 -6.38 11.27 13.19
C ILE A 324 -6.62 12.29 14.31
N MET A 325 -6.99 13.51 13.95
CA MET A 325 -6.98 14.69 14.82
C MET A 325 -8.36 15.01 15.42
N GLY A 326 -9.42 14.34 14.97
CA GLY A 326 -10.81 14.68 15.30
C GLY A 326 -11.39 15.76 14.37
N SER A 327 -12.68 16.03 14.53
CA SER A 327 -13.36 17.15 13.87
C SER A 327 -12.90 18.45 14.54
N SER A 328 -12.04 19.23 13.88
CA SER A 328 -11.73 20.61 14.27
C SER A 328 -12.77 21.57 13.73
#